data_AF-A0A9D7CUW6-F1
#
_entry.id   AF-A0A9D7CUW6-F1
#
_cell.length_a   1.000
_cell.length_b   1.000
_cell.length_c   1.000
_cell.angle_alpha   90.00
_cell.angle_beta   90.00
_cell.angle_gamma   90.00
#
_symmetry.space_group_name_H-M   'P 1'
#
loop_
_entity.id
_entity.type
_entity.pdbx_description
1 polymer ?
#
loop_
_entity_poly.entity_id
_entity_poly.type
_entity_poly.pdbx_seq_one_letter_code
_entity_poly.pdbx_strand_id
1 'polypeptide(L)'
;MPTYRTRVVIPFLCAFGTVFACSGAEPAGSGPGAENPTAKSDSAGDVPDATSAEGGGSPDVAAPDAFSDSTSLDATSLGDAQVVGDATLDADGAGATDGAAVDAAKDSALADAGDAGPQCADAGQKVCGNQCVPLDDPSTGCSANTCTPCALPNATAACSAGACRRDACVDKFLDCNTLANDGCEVDSLTSLAHCGDCDQLCRTFCKEGSCAPESPTAHLPDSQSALCTNGAAFVACPAAGQPYAGQDGNFTANKPTYAKIGGTVYDPVSGLMWEQAFAAGPFTRDEAKARCDELNKAPFAGYSDWRFPTPFEALTLVDSSRNLGLSPAVFSGQQQNTGIWTSGVEPGLGLGYMLGLNWNVMILRSITQSSPASSLCVRGSLVNGGFTVAASGNVVVDSRTSLKWQRAMAPSTYTWAQALAYCSGLAIDGAGGYRLPSYKELWSIVDTTKASPAVDTALFPGTPTGSMWTSSPVTGNPNKAQVVETENGRANLFDQLQTASFPIRCVSGG
;
A
#
# COMPACT_ATOMS: atom_id res chain seq x y z
N MET A 1 -1.32 -42.67 -44.58
CA MET A 1 -0.73 -41.55 -45.36
C MET A 1 -1.78 -40.44 -45.44
N PRO A 2 -1.41 -39.15 -45.38
CA PRO A 2 -0.20 -38.56 -44.83
C PRO A 2 -0.44 -37.89 -43.45
N THR A 3 0.64 -37.69 -42.71
CA THR A 3 0.70 -36.86 -41.49
C THR A 3 1.18 -35.45 -41.83
N TYR A 4 0.72 -34.43 -41.10
CA TYR A 4 1.35 -33.11 -41.10
C TYR A 4 1.91 -32.80 -39.71
N ARG A 5 3.24 -32.66 -39.63
CA ARG A 5 3.96 -32.06 -38.50
C ARG A 5 4.50 -30.71 -38.96
N THR A 6 4.08 -29.63 -38.33
CA THR A 6 4.72 -28.32 -38.52
C THR A 6 5.81 -28.15 -37.47
N ARG A 7 7.09 -28.32 -37.86
CA ARG A 7 8.23 -27.86 -37.07
C ARG A 7 8.56 -26.44 -37.47
N VAL A 8 8.41 -25.50 -36.55
CA VAL A 8 9.02 -24.16 -36.70
C VAL A 8 10.51 -24.29 -36.42
N VAL A 9 11.33 -23.87 -37.38
CA VAL A 9 12.79 -23.76 -37.23
C VAL A 9 13.11 -22.28 -37.02
N ILE A 10 13.77 -21.95 -35.92
CA ILE A 10 14.35 -20.61 -35.68
C ILE A 10 15.86 -20.74 -35.86
N PRO A 11 16.49 -19.99 -36.78
CA PRO A 11 17.93 -20.09 -37.03
C PRO A 11 18.74 -19.31 -35.98
N PHE A 12 19.73 -19.95 -35.39
CA PHE A 12 20.82 -19.27 -34.70
C PHE A 12 21.77 -18.65 -35.74
N LEU A 13 21.96 -17.32 -35.70
CA LEU A 13 23.11 -16.69 -36.33
C LEU A 13 24.25 -16.58 -35.31
N CYS A 14 25.34 -17.28 -35.56
CA CYS A 14 26.62 -17.00 -34.90
C CYS A 14 27.32 -15.83 -35.60
N ALA A 15 27.76 -14.83 -34.83
CA ALA A 15 28.77 -13.88 -35.26
C ALA A 15 30.15 -14.27 -34.70
N PHE A 16 31.19 -14.18 -35.52
CA PHE A 16 32.57 -14.54 -35.19
C PHE A 16 33.32 -13.40 -34.48
N GLY A 17 34.29 -13.74 -33.63
CA GLY A 17 35.59 -13.03 -33.64
C GLY A 17 36.28 -12.77 -32.30
N THR A 18 37.54 -13.24 -32.20
CA THR A 18 38.63 -12.76 -31.30
C THR A 18 38.38 -12.76 -29.78
N VAL A 19 38.90 -13.70 -28.98
CA VAL A 19 40.31 -14.01 -28.65
C VAL A 19 41.02 -12.92 -27.83
N PHE A 20 41.18 -13.16 -26.53
CA PHE A 20 42.49 -13.07 -25.85
C PHE A 20 42.54 -14.06 -24.68
N ALA A 21 43.71 -14.66 -24.43
CA ALA A 21 43.89 -15.73 -23.47
C ALA A 21 44.87 -15.33 -22.35
N CYS A 22 44.69 -15.92 -21.17
CA CYS A 22 45.78 -16.28 -20.26
C CYS A 22 45.29 -17.35 -19.26
N SER A 23 45.77 -18.57 -19.42
CA SER A 23 45.82 -19.59 -18.36
C SER A 23 47.23 -20.15 -18.29
N GLY A 24 47.62 -20.64 -17.12
CA GLY A 24 48.90 -21.30 -16.93
C GLY A 24 48.93 -22.09 -15.62
N ALA A 25 49.51 -23.30 -15.69
CA ALA A 25 49.81 -24.28 -14.64
C ALA A 25 48.79 -25.43 -14.41
N GLU A 26 49.06 -26.55 -15.11
CA GLU A 26 48.83 -27.94 -14.67
C GLU A 26 49.91 -28.38 -13.62
N PRO A 27 50.02 -29.65 -13.15
CA PRO A 27 49.17 -30.87 -13.25
C PRO A 27 48.76 -31.40 -11.83
N ALA A 28 48.27 -32.62 -11.53
CA ALA A 28 47.88 -33.87 -12.21
C ALA A 28 46.84 -34.62 -11.29
N GLY A 29 46.26 -35.80 -11.56
CA GLY A 29 46.33 -36.74 -12.68
C GLY A 29 45.71 -38.12 -12.33
N SER A 30 45.67 -39.05 -13.30
CA SER A 30 45.40 -40.52 -13.20
C SER A 30 44.18 -41.08 -12.42
N GLY A 31 43.24 -41.68 -13.17
CA GLY A 31 42.95 -43.13 -13.05
C GLY A 31 41.72 -43.60 -12.23
N PRO A 32 40.82 -44.45 -12.78
CA PRO A 32 39.59 -44.89 -12.11
C PRO A 32 39.67 -46.32 -11.52
N GLY A 33 38.76 -46.65 -10.60
CA GLY A 33 38.52 -48.01 -10.10
C GLY A 33 37.22 -48.10 -9.31
N ALA A 34 36.44 -49.17 -9.51
CA ALA A 34 35.19 -49.41 -8.81
C ALA A 34 35.41 -50.16 -7.49
N GLU A 35 34.46 -50.08 -6.54
CA GLU A 35 33.68 -51.24 -6.07
C GLU A 35 32.71 -50.87 -4.93
N ASN A 36 31.64 -51.65 -4.82
CA ASN A 36 30.62 -51.58 -3.76
C ASN A 36 30.89 -52.70 -2.74
N PRO A 37 30.75 -52.46 -1.42
CA PRO A 37 30.45 -53.54 -0.49
C PRO A 37 29.16 -53.30 0.29
N THR A 38 28.32 -54.34 0.27
CA THR A 38 27.18 -54.52 1.17
C THR A 38 27.64 -54.76 2.61
N ALA A 39 26.82 -54.35 3.59
CA ALA A 39 26.92 -54.83 4.97
C ALA A 39 25.52 -55.11 5.55
N LYS A 40 25.35 -56.30 6.12
CA LYS A 40 24.22 -56.67 6.99
C LYS A 40 24.48 -56.21 8.42
N SER A 41 23.41 -56.01 9.18
CA SER A 41 23.38 -56.38 10.61
C SER A 41 21.96 -56.71 11.06
N ASP A 42 21.78 -57.88 11.65
CA ASP A 42 20.52 -58.38 12.18
C ASP A 42 20.17 -57.77 13.56
N SER A 43 18.88 -57.71 13.91
CA SER A 43 18.38 -58.15 15.22
C SER A 43 16.85 -58.19 15.24
N ALA A 44 16.29 -59.20 15.92
CA ALA A 44 14.85 -59.46 16.02
C ALA A 44 14.30 -59.05 17.41
N GLY A 45 12.97 -58.93 17.50
CA GLY A 45 12.27 -58.60 18.76
C GLY A 45 10.75 -58.81 18.68
N ASP A 46 10.34 -60.09 18.70
CA ASP A 46 9.08 -60.70 19.17
C ASP A 46 7.67 -60.19 18.76
N VAL A 47 6.73 -61.15 18.81
CA VAL A 47 5.33 -61.16 18.31
C VAL A 47 4.44 -61.76 19.42
N PRO A 48 3.24 -61.22 19.72
CA PRO A 48 1.96 -61.80 19.21
C PRO A 48 0.95 -60.71 18.80
N ASP A 49 0.34 -60.75 17.62
CA ASP A 49 -0.76 -61.63 17.16
C ASP A 49 -2.05 -61.54 18.01
N ALA A 50 -3.08 -60.95 17.39
CA ALA A 50 -4.50 -61.04 17.78
C ALA A 50 -5.38 -60.76 16.55
N THR A 51 -6.49 -61.50 16.41
CA THR A 51 -7.19 -61.72 15.15
C THR A 51 -8.44 -60.85 14.91
N SER A 52 -8.69 -60.60 13.62
CA SER A 52 -9.98 -60.43 12.91
C SER A 52 -11.23 -59.86 13.62
N ALA A 53 -11.74 -58.73 13.09
CA ALA A 53 -13.19 -58.49 12.93
C ALA A 53 -13.46 -57.45 11.82
N GLU A 54 -14.59 -57.57 11.12
CA GLU A 54 -14.98 -56.68 10.01
C GLU A 54 -15.86 -55.49 10.44
N GLY A 55 -15.90 -54.46 9.58
CA GLY A 55 -17.15 -53.75 9.27
C GLY A 55 -17.41 -52.41 9.96
N GLY A 56 -17.68 -51.38 9.17
CA GLY A 56 -18.20 -50.08 9.65
C GLY A 56 -17.63 -48.89 8.89
N GLY A 57 -18.24 -48.53 7.75
CA GLY A 57 -17.83 -47.36 6.98
C GLY A 57 -18.22 -46.03 7.63
N SER A 58 -17.42 -44.99 7.37
CA SER A 58 -17.75 -43.58 7.64
C SER A 58 -17.63 -42.81 6.33
N PRO A 59 -18.53 -41.85 6.02
CA PRO A 59 -18.53 -41.19 4.72
C PRO A 59 -17.44 -40.12 4.60
N ASP A 60 -16.71 -40.14 3.49
CA ASP A 60 -15.83 -39.04 3.09
C ASP A 60 -16.64 -37.75 2.89
N VAL A 61 -16.18 -36.66 3.51
CA VAL A 61 -16.69 -35.31 3.22
C VAL A 61 -15.76 -34.71 2.16
N ALA A 62 -16.25 -34.65 0.92
CA ALA A 62 -15.47 -34.21 -0.22
C ALA A 62 -15.00 -32.75 -0.08
N ALA A 63 -13.72 -32.51 -0.41
CA ALA A 63 -13.24 -31.18 -0.73
C ALA A 63 -13.88 -30.71 -2.06
N PRO A 64 -14.22 -29.42 -2.21
CA PRO A 64 -14.76 -28.91 -3.47
C PRO A 64 -13.66 -28.82 -4.54
N ASP A 65 -13.90 -29.47 -5.68
CA ASP A 65 -12.97 -29.55 -6.81
C ASP A 65 -12.63 -28.19 -7.45
N ALA A 66 -11.43 -28.13 -8.03
CA ALA A 66 -11.04 -27.06 -8.94
C ALA A 66 -11.86 -27.15 -10.25
N PHE A 67 -12.47 -26.03 -10.66
CA PHE A 67 -13.21 -25.95 -11.92
C PHE A 67 -12.41 -25.18 -12.99
N SER A 68 -12.33 -25.75 -14.19
CA SER A 68 -11.66 -25.17 -15.35
C SER A 68 -12.51 -25.28 -16.61
N ASP A 69 -12.48 -24.21 -17.43
CA ASP A 69 -12.99 -24.14 -18.81
C ASP A 69 -14.55 -24.14 -18.96
N SER A 70 -15.21 -23.39 -19.86
CA SER A 70 -14.78 -22.36 -20.83
C SER A 70 -15.91 -21.30 -20.96
N THR A 71 -15.70 -20.11 -21.50
CA THR A 71 -15.86 -19.84 -22.95
C THR A 71 -15.22 -18.50 -23.34
N SER A 72 -14.67 -18.44 -24.55
CA SER A 72 -14.04 -17.26 -25.14
C SER A 72 -15.05 -16.28 -25.74
N LEU A 73 -14.82 -14.97 -25.56
CA LEU A 73 -15.19 -13.94 -26.54
C LEU A 73 -14.04 -12.95 -26.71
N ASP A 74 -13.86 -12.47 -27.94
CA ASP A 74 -12.66 -11.77 -28.40
C ASP A 74 -12.40 -10.42 -27.72
N ALA A 75 -11.11 -10.14 -27.50
CA ALA A 75 -10.63 -8.82 -27.09
C ALA A 75 -10.05 -8.06 -28.29
N THR A 76 -10.83 -7.13 -28.85
CA THR A 76 -10.32 -6.12 -29.79
C THR A 76 -10.74 -4.70 -29.39
N SER A 77 -9.75 -3.94 -28.91
CA SER A 77 -9.61 -2.48 -29.08
C SER A 77 -10.85 -1.58 -28.99
N LEU A 78 -11.09 -1.00 -27.82
CA LEU A 78 -11.52 0.41 -27.64
C LEU A 78 -10.85 0.92 -26.34
N GLY A 79 -10.31 2.14 -26.24
CA GLY A 79 -10.43 3.31 -27.11
C GLY A 79 -11.02 4.47 -26.30
N ASP A 80 -10.28 5.57 -26.15
CA ASP A 80 -10.66 6.69 -25.27
C ASP A 80 -12.05 7.26 -25.58
N ALA A 81 -12.88 7.40 -24.54
CA ALA A 81 -14.18 8.05 -24.60
C ALA A 81 -14.08 9.51 -24.15
N GLN A 82 -13.52 10.37 -25.01
CA GLN A 82 -13.64 11.82 -24.86
C GLN A 82 -14.94 12.31 -25.54
N VAL A 83 -15.63 13.23 -24.89
CA VAL A 83 -16.99 13.68 -25.23
C VAL A 83 -17.06 14.31 -26.62
N VAL A 84 -18.04 13.88 -27.42
CA VAL A 84 -18.36 14.48 -28.72
C VAL A 84 -19.42 15.58 -28.55
N GLY A 85 -19.13 16.78 -29.07
CA GLY A 85 -20.08 17.87 -29.22
C GLY A 85 -19.98 18.40 -30.66
N ASP A 86 -21.07 18.29 -31.40
CA ASP A 86 -21.14 18.47 -32.86
C ASP A 86 -21.17 19.94 -33.31
N ALA A 87 -20.40 20.26 -34.35
CA ALA A 87 -20.64 21.36 -35.28
C ALA A 87 -19.78 21.21 -36.55
N THR A 88 -20.41 20.92 -37.69
CA THR A 88 -19.77 20.80 -39.01
C THR A 88 -20.06 21.98 -39.93
N LEU A 89 -19.01 22.46 -40.62
CA LEU A 89 -19.03 23.12 -41.95
C LEU A 89 -19.70 24.52 -42.03
N ASP A 90 -19.34 25.44 -42.94
CA ASP A 90 -18.52 25.39 -44.16
C ASP A 90 -17.58 26.60 -44.30
N ALA A 91 -16.64 26.53 -45.24
CA ALA A 91 -15.75 27.63 -45.64
C ALA A 91 -16.25 28.37 -46.90
N ASP A 92 -15.96 29.66 -47.01
CA ASP A 92 -15.17 30.26 -48.11
C ASP A 92 -15.27 31.80 -48.12
N GLY A 93 -14.22 32.45 -48.62
CA GLY A 93 -14.11 33.91 -48.67
C GLY A 93 -14.31 34.51 -50.07
N ALA A 94 -14.83 35.73 -50.12
CA ALA A 94 -14.74 36.63 -51.28
C ALA A 94 -14.68 38.09 -50.81
N GLY A 95 -13.84 38.91 -51.45
CA GLY A 95 -13.68 40.34 -51.15
C GLY A 95 -14.41 41.26 -52.15
N ALA A 96 -14.06 42.56 -52.11
CA ALA A 96 -14.68 43.71 -52.81
C ALA A 96 -16.01 44.20 -52.19
N THR A 97 -16.31 45.50 -52.06
CA THR A 97 -15.61 46.71 -52.54
C THR A 97 -15.89 47.95 -51.66
N ASP A 98 -15.10 49.01 -51.89
CA ASP A 98 -15.21 50.39 -51.40
C ASP A 98 -16.59 51.06 -51.64
N GLY A 99 -16.96 52.09 -50.85
CA GLY A 99 -18.27 52.75 -50.98
C GLY A 99 -18.70 53.79 -49.93
N ALA A 100 -17.93 54.86 -49.74
CA ALA A 100 -18.37 56.23 -49.33
C ALA A 100 -19.15 56.50 -48.01
N ALA A 101 -18.79 57.62 -47.37
CA ALA A 101 -19.51 58.23 -46.24
C ALA A 101 -20.70 59.11 -46.70
N VAL A 102 -21.70 59.35 -45.84
CA VAL A 102 -21.85 60.58 -45.02
C VAL A 102 -23.11 60.55 -44.11
N ASP A 103 -23.00 61.29 -43.00
CA ASP A 103 -24.03 61.82 -42.08
C ASP A 103 -25.53 61.67 -42.40
N ALA A 104 -26.33 61.33 -41.37
CA ALA A 104 -27.27 62.31 -40.77
C ALA A 104 -27.95 61.79 -39.48
N ALA A 105 -27.97 62.67 -38.48
CA ALA A 105 -28.56 62.55 -37.15
C ALA A 105 -29.99 61.97 -37.03
N LYS A 106 -30.19 61.18 -35.98
CA LYS A 106 -31.30 61.35 -35.00
C LYS A 106 -30.63 61.59 -33.64
N ASP A 107 -30.79 62.75 -33.03
CA ASP A 107 -32.01 63.34 -32.45
C ASP A 107 -32.45 62.67 -31.14
N SER A 108 -32.15 63.39 -30.05
CA SER A 108 -32.83 63.44 -28.77
C SER A 108 -33.02 62.19 -27.90
N ALA A 109 -32.15 62.15 -26.88
CA ALA A 109 -32.53 62.11 -25.47
C ALA A 109 -33.18 60.83 -24.90
N LEU A 110 -32.31 59.98 -24.34
CA LEU A 110 -32.46 59.57 -22.94
C LEU A 110 -31.12 59.85 -22.24
N ALA A 111 -31.17 60.58 -21.13
CA ALA A 111 -30.01 60.75 -20.27
C ALA A 111 -29.81 59.47 -19.46
N ASP A 112 -29.06 58.53 -20.04
CA ASP A 112 -28.54 57.42 -19.28
C ASP A 112 -27.45 57.97 -18.35
N ALA A 113 -27.80 58.12 -17.07
CA ALA A 113 -26.84 58.34 -16.01
C ALA A 113 -26.08 57.03 -15.85
N GLY A 114 -25.05 56.86 -16.70
CA GLY A 114 -24.39 55.58 -16.93
C GLY A 114 -24.10 54.86 -15.63
N ASP A 115 -24.53 53.60 -15.58
CA ASP A 115 -24.44 52.69 -14.44
C ASP A 115 -22.98 52.44 -14.05
N ALA A 116 -22.41 53.41 -13.33
CA ALA A 116 -21.24 53.21 -12.52
C ALA A 116 -21.68 52.34 -11.34
N GLY A 117 -21.67 51.01 -11.58
CA GLY A 117 -21.82 50.01 -10.53
C GLY A 117 -20.90 50.33 -9.34
N PRO A 118 -21.22 49.83 -8.13
CA PRO A 118 -20.69 50.38 -6.87
C PRO A 118 -19.19 50.66 -6.93
N GLN A 119 -18.84 51.96 -6.85
CA GLN A 119 -17.47 52.46 -6.87
C GLN A 119 -17.06 52.89 -5.48
N CYS A 120 -15.82 52.57 -5.09
CA CYS A 120 -15.23 53.11 -3.87
C CYS A 120 -14.85 54.58 -4.06
N ALA A 121 -15.04 55.37 -3.02
CA ALA A 121 -14.70 56.80 -3.03
C ALA A 121 -13.18 57.06 -2.99
N ASP A 122 -12.39 56.04 -2.62
CA ASP A 122 -10.92 56.08 -2.57
C ASP A 122 -10.33 55.30 -3.74
N ALA A 123 -9.38 55.92 -4.45
CA ALA A 123 -8.62 55.30 -5.55
C ALA A 123 -7.68 54.17 -5.07
N GLY A 124 -7.44 54.05 -3.77
CA GLY A 124 -6.73 52.93 -3.13
C GLY A 124 -7.61 51.72 -2.80
N GLN A 125 -8.87 51.68 -3.23
CA GLN A 125 -9.85 50.65 -2.87
C GLN A 125 -10.57 50.03 -4.07
N LYS A 126 -11.12 48.82 -3.85
CA LYS A 126 -12.00 48.08 -4.77
C LYS A 126 -13.25 47.61 -4.04
N VAL A 127 -14.32 47.32 -4.80
CA VAL A 127 -15.53 46.70 -4.25
C VAL A 127 -15.42 45.19 -4.30
N CYS A 128 -15.53 44.56 -3.13
CA CYS A 128 -15.66 43.12 -2.96
C CYS A 128 -16.98 42.81 -2.25
N GLY A 129 -17.92 42.18 -2.96
CA GLY A 129 -19.31 42.10 -2.53
C GLY A 129 -19.94 43.49 -2.45
N ASN A 130 -20.37 43.90 -1.26
CA ASN A 130 -20.92 45.24 -0.99
C ASN A 130 -20.00 46.10 -0.11
N GLN A 131 -18.71 45.75 0.01
CA GLN A 131 -17.76 46.49 0.85
C GLN A 131 -16.57 47.00 0.03
N CYS A 132 -16.08 48.19 0.40
CA CYS A 132 -14.83 48.73 -0.10
C CYS A 132 -13.67 48.20 0.74
N VAL A 133 -12.71 47.58 0.05
CA VAL A 133 -11.53 46.96 0.65
C VAL A 133 -10.26 47.46 -0.07
N PRO A 134 -9.08 47.46 0.57
CA PRO A 134 -7.85 47.94 -0.06
C PRO A 134 -7.50 47.15 -1.33
N LEU A 135 -6.83 47.80 -2.29
CA LEU A 135 -6.34 47.14 -3.51
C LEU A 135 -5.25 46.09 -3.23
N ASP A 136 -4.55 46.23 -2.10
CA ASP A 136 -3.35 45.51 -1.69
C ASP A 136 -3.52 44.75 -0.35
N ASP A 137 -4.76 44.38 0.00
CA ASP A 137 -5.07 43.52 1.15
C ASP A 137 -5.06 42.03 0.75
N PRO A 138 -4.11 41.20 1.25
CA PRO A 138 -4.02 39.79 0.91
C PRO A 138 -5.26 38.96 1.29
N SER A 139 -6.03 39.42 2.29
CA SER A 139 -7.28 38.75 2.70
C SER A 139 -8.43 38.97 1.72
N THR A 140 -8.31 39.95 0.82
CA THR A 140 -9.28 40.27 -0.24
C THR A 140 -8.64 40.38 -1.64
N GLY A 141 -7.39 39.92 -1.78
CA GLY A 141 -6.62 39.81 -3.02
C GLY A 141 -5.79 41.06 -3.36
N CYS A 142 -4.76 40.88 -4.17
CA CYS A 142 -3.74 41.93 -4.42
C CYS A 142 -3.92 42.77 -5.70
N SER A 143 -5.03 42.63 -6.43
CA SER A 143 -5.26 43.39 -7.68
C SER A 143 -6.56 44.17 -7.64
N ALA A 144 -6.67 45.21 -8.48
CA ALA A 144 -7.87 46.02 -8.63
C ALA A 144 -9.08 45.26 -9.19
N ASN A 145 -8.85 44.14 -9.88
CA ASN A 145 -9.87 43.41 -10.63
C ASN A 145 -10.23 42.06 -9.98
N THR A 146 -9.66 41.73 -8.82
CA THR A 146 -9.87 40.43 -8.15
C THR A 146 -10.15 40.59 -6.66
N CYS A 147 -11.15 39.85 -6.18
CA CYS A 147 -11.50 39.76 -4.76
C CYS A 147 -11.08 38.41 -4.12
N THR A 148 -10.31 37.60 -4.86
CA THR A 148 -9.84 36.29 -4.42
C THR A 148 -8.73 36.47 -3.38
N PRO A 149 -8.90 35.98 -2.14
CA PRO A 149 -7.84 36.03 -1.14
C PRO A 149 -6.58 35.28 -1.59
N CYS A 150 -5.42 35.71 -1.11
CA CYS A 150 -4.15 35.04 -1.38
C CYS A 150 -4.06 33.72 -0.62
N ALA A 151 -4.38 32.61 -1.28
CA ALA A 151 -4.20 31.26 -0.76
C ALA A 151 -2.78 30.75 -1.04
N LEU A 152 -1.87 30.93 -0.09
CA LEU A 152 -0.52 30.37 -0.13
C LEU A 152 -0.39 29.26 0.93
N PRO A 153 -0.19 27.99 0.54
CA PRO A 153 0.06 26.88 1.45
C PRO A 153 1.16 27.20 2.48
N ASN A 154 0.84 26.98 3.76
CA ASN A 154 1.74 27.14 4.91
C ASN A 154 2.49 28.49 4.98
N ALA A 155 1.91 29.54 4.43
CA ALA A 155 2.52 30.85 4.31
C ALA A 155 1.53 31.97 4.67
N THR A 156 2.07 33.05 5.24
CA THR A 156 1.40 34.35 5.23
C THR A 156 1.62 35.01 3.88
N ALA A 157 0.59 35.71 3.38
CA ALA A 157 0.64 36.39 2.10
C ALA A 157 0.78 37.90 2.29
N ALA A 158 1.56 38.55 1.41
CA ALA A 158 1.63 39.99 1.22
C ALA A 158 1.35 40.33 -0.25
N CYS A 159 0.95 41.57 -0.50
CA CYS A 159 0.75 42.09 -1.85
C CYS A 159 2.01 42.79 -2.36
N SER A 160 2.49 42.39 -3.54
CA SER A 160 3.67 42.98 -4.17
C SER A 160 3.45 43.13 -5.66
N ALA A 161 3.45 44.38 -6.15
CA ALA A 161 3.25 44.72 -7.55
C ALA A 161 1.98 44.11 -8.19
N GLY A 162 0.85 44.16 -7.47
CA GLY A 162 -0.44 43.68 -7.95
C GLY A 162 -0.67 42.16 -7.82
N ALA A 163 0.29 41.42 -7.26
CA ALA A 163 0.25 39.97 -7.12
C ALA A 163 0.41 39.52 -5.66
N CYS A 164 -0.20 38.37 -5.34
CA CYS A 164 0.03 37.66 -4.08
C CYS A 164 1.49 37.16 -4.03
N ARG A 165 2.17 37.38 -2.91
CA ARG A 165 3.47 36.78 -2.62
C ARG A 165 3.57 36.26 -1.18
N ARG A 166 4.44 35.29 -0.95
CA ARG A 166 4.83 34.80 0.38
C ARG A 166 5.53 35.92 1.14
N ASP A 167 4.98 36.30 2.29
CA ASP A 167 5.56 37.25 3.26
C ASP A 167 6.50 36.53 4.22
N ALA A 168 5.95 35.65 5.06
CA ALA A 168 6.69 34.69 5.89
C ALA A 168 6.07 33.28 5.82
N CYS A 169 6.87 32.25 6.08
CA CYS A 169 6.35 30.90 6.31
C CYS A 169 5.66 30.80 7.68
N VAL A 170 4.64 29.96 7.78
CA VAL A 170 3.95 29.64 9.02
C VAL A 170 4.72 28.56 9.79
N ASP A 171 4.75 28.68 11.12
CA ASP A 171 5.43 27.77 12.04
C ASP A 171 6.90 27.49 11.71
N LYS A 172 7.15 26.34 11.07
CA LYS A 172 8.47 25.80 10.71
C LYS A 172 8.48 25.26 9.28
N PHE A 173 7.54 25.72 8.46
CA PHE A 173 7.64 25.50 7.03
C PHE A 173 8.77 26.31 6.43
N LEU A 174 9.40 25.75 5.40
CA LEU A 174 10.48 26.34 4.63
C LEU A 174 10.04 26.43 3.17
N ASP A 175 10.41 27.53 2.54
CA ASP A 175 10.43 27.73 1.10
C ASP A 175 11.85 27.41 0.63
N CYS A 176 12.00 26.23 0.02
CA CYS A 176 13.30 25.75 -0.45
C CYS A 176 13.48 25.86 -1.97
N ASN A 177 12.44 26.28 -2.71
CA ASN A 177 12.53 26.56 -4.14
C ASN A 177 12.71 28.08 -4.43
N THR A 178 12.56 28.92 -3.41
CA THR A 178 12.58 30.41 -3.41
C THR A 178 11.48 31.06 -4.25
N LEU A 179 10.43 30.32 -4.61
CA LEU A 179 9.33 30.80 -5.43
C LEU A 179 8.32 31.53 -4.54
N ALA A 180 8.21 32.83 -4.76
CA ALA A 180 7.42 33.68 -3.89
C ALA A 180 5.88 33.52 -4.05
N ASN A 181 5.37 32.52 -4.79
CA ASN A 181 3.96 32.47 -5.22
C ASN A 181 3.26 31.11 -5.12
N ASP A 182 3.92 30.09 -4.59
CA ASP A 182 3.40 28.74 -4.32
C ASP A 182 3.41 28.36 -2.83
N GLY A 183 4.15 29.08 -1.98
CA GLY A 183 3.93 29.11 -0.53
C GLY A 183 5.20 28.86 0.28
N CYS A 184 5.10 27.91 1.22
CA CYS A 184 6.25 27.25 1.83
C CYS A 184 5.95 25.73 1.88
N GLU A 185 6.76 24.95 1.17
CA GLU A 185 6.38 23.60 0.73
C GLU A 185 6.75 22.53 1.75
N VAL A 186 7.72 22.80 2.64
CA VAL A 186 8.39 21.77 3.43
C VAL A 186 8.34 22.03 4.92
N ASP A 187 7.75 21.12 5.70
CA ASP A 187 7.82 21.14 7.16
C ASP A 187 9.24 20.75 7.65
N SER A 188 9.98 21.71 8.21
CA SER A 188 11.34 21.46 8.70
C SER A 188 11.39 20.60 9.95
N LEU A 189 10.28 20.34 10.64
CA LEU A 189 10.25 19.58 11.89
C LEU A 189 10.27 18.07 11.65
N THR A 190 9.75 17.63 10.51
CA THR A 190 9.56 16.21 10.15
C THR A 190 10.19 15.82 8.81
N SER A 191 10.48 16.79 7.93
CA SER A 191 11.12 16.51 6.64
C SER A 191 12.53 15.97 6.81
N LEU A 192 12.72 14.70 6.45
CA LEU A 192 14.04 14.08 6.34
C LEU A 192 14.95 14.74 5.30
N ALA A 193 14.40 15.47 4.32
CA ALA A 193 15.20 16.14 3.29
C ALA A 193 15.57 17.59 3.62
N HIS A 194 14.84 18.23 4.55
CA HIS A 194 15.01 19.64 4.90
C HIS A 194 14.87 19.82 6.43
N CYS A 195 15.60 19.02 7.21
CA CYS A 195 15.39 18.93 8.65
C CYS A 195 16.04 20.12 9.38
N GLY A 196 15.21 21.05 9.84
CA GLY A 196 15.64 22.29 10.48
C GLY A 196 16.10 23.39 9.51
N ASP A 197 16.55 23.04 8.30
CA ASP A 197 16.94 23.97 7.23
C ASP A 197 16.78 23.32 5.84
N CYS A 198 16.78 24.10 4.77
CA CYS A 198 16.66 23.59 3.41
C CYS A 198 17.83 22.68 3.01
N ASP A 199 17.52 21.57 2.34
CA ASP A 199 18.46 20.52 1.90
C ASP A 199 19.28 19.86 3.03
N GLN A 200 18.91 20.11 4.29
CA GLN A 200 19.49 19.49 5.47
C GLN A 200 18.99 18.04 5.63
N LEU A 201 19.61 17.15 4.86
CA LEU A 201 19.30 15.72 4.80
C LEU A 201 19.63 14.98 6.10
N CYS A 202 18.61 14.40 6.73
CA CYS A 202 18.77 13.43 7.81
C CYS A 202 18.83 11.99 7.29
N ARG A 203 19.65 11.18 7.98
CA ARG A 203 19.98 9.79 7.61
C ARG A 203 18.99 8.73 8.13
N THR A 204 18.05 9.12 8.99
CA THR A 204 17.27 8.18 9.80
C THR A 204 15.91 8.75 10.19
N PHE A 205 15.91 9.83 10.97
CA PHE A 205 14.69 10.51 11.40
C PHE A 205 14.95 12.01 11.56
N CYS A 206 13.98 12.85 11.19
CA CYS A 206 13.97 14.26 11.55
C CYS A 206 13.01 14.42 12.74
N LYS A 207 13.55 14.86 13.88
CA LYS A 207 12.76 15.15 15.08
C LYS A 207 12.89 16.61 15.44
N GLU A 208 11.79 17.35 15.36
CA GLU A 208 11.71 18.75 15.82
C GLU A 208 12.78 19.65 15.15
N GLY A 209 13.14 19.35 13.90
CA GLY A 209 14.18 20.06 13.14
C GLY A 209 15.62 19.65 13.48
N SER A 210 15.82 18.50 14.10
CA SER A 210 17.14 17.91 14.36
C SER A 210 17.19 16.45 13.90
N CYS A 211 18.31 16.04 13.30
CA CYS A 211 18.51 14.64 12.94
C CYS A 211 18.64 13.76 14.19
N ALA A 212 17.76 12.76 14.31
CA ALA A 212 17.74 11.79 15.39
C ALA A 212 18.12 10.39 14.86
N PRO A 213 18.78 9.54 15.66
CA PRO A 213 19.27 8.24 15.20
C PRO A 213 18.15 7.24 14.90
N GLU A 214 17.01 7.31 15.59
CA GLU A 214 15.88 6.38 15.44
C GLU A 214 14.54 7.12 15.62
N SER A 215 13.46 6.60 15.04
CA SER A 215 12.09 7.10 15.28
C SER A 215 11.60 6.62 16.65
N PRO A 216 11.00 7.49 17.50
CA PRO A 216 10.62 7.13 18.87
C PRO A 216 9.43 6.16 18.96
N THR A 217 8.65 6.01 17.90
CA THR A 217 7.49 5.11 17.82
C THR A 217 7.31 4.62 16.40
N ALA A 218 7.39 3.31 16.19
CA ALA A 218 6.92 2.67 14.97
C ALA A 218 5.57 1.97 15.24
N HIS A 219 4.64 2.10 14.31
CA HIS A 219 3.30 1.51 14.34
C HIS A 219 3.06 0.70 13.06
N LEU A 220 2.07 -0.18 13.09
CA LEU A 220 1.64 -0.86 11.87
C LEU A 220 0.91 0.16 10.98
N PRO A 221 1.40 0.43 9.75
CA PRO A 221 0.71 1.36 8.88
C PRO A 221 -0.65 0.78 8.46
N ASP A 222 -1.68 1.61 8.54
CA ASP A 222 -3.06 1.28 8.22
C ASP A 222 -3.23 0.78 6.76
N SER A 223 -4.36 0.12 6.47
CA SER A 223 -4.70 -0.40 5.14
C SER A 223 -4.85 0.68 4.06
N GLN A 224 -5.11 1.93 4.44
CA GLN A 224 -5.57 3.03 3.59
C GLN A 224 -6.95 2.84 2.95
N SER A 225 -7.74 1.84 3.38
CA SER A 225 -9.08 1.62 2.86
C SER A 225 -10.04 2.72 3.34
N ALA A 226 -10.03 3.89 2.69
CA ALA A 226 -10.98 4.98 2.95
C ALA A 226 -12.42 4.66 2.47
N LEU A 227 -12.69 3.40 2.12
CA LEU A 227 -13.96 2.92 1.60
C LEU A 227 -14.84 2.43 2.74
N CYS A 228 -16.11 2.81 2.70
CA CYS A 228 -17.15 2.23 3.52
C CYS A 228 -18.34 1.83 2.66
N THR A 229 -19.08 0.82 3.12
CA THR A 229 -20.27 0.28 2.45
C THR A 229 -21.40 0.05 3.45
N ASN A 230 -22.64 0.00 2.94
CA ASN A 230 -23.84 -0.42 3.67
C ASN A 230 -24.34 -1.80 3.25
N GLY A 231 -23.51 -2.58 2.53
CA GLY A 231 -23.86 -3.89 1.96
C GLY A 231 -24.55 -3.84 0.59
N ALA A 232 -24.99 -2.66 0.14
CA ALA A 232 -25.63 -2.46 -1.17
C ALA A 232 -24.86 -1.49 -2.08
N ALA A 233 -24.24 -0.45 -1.51
CA ALA A 233 -23.46 0.55 -2.22
C ALA A 233 -22.28 1.04 -1.37
N PHE A 234 -21.25 1.59 -2.02
CA PHE A 234 -20.25 2.40 -1.33
C PHE A 234 -20.88 3.71 -0.86
N VAL A 235 -20.57 4.11 0.37
CA VAL A 235 -21.17 5.26 1.05
C VAL A 235 -20.13 6.02 1.86
N ALA A 236 -20.44 7.26 2.25
CA ALA A 236 -19.70 7.95 3.30
C ALA A 236 -19.71 7.11 4.58
N CYS A 237 -18.58 7.07 5.29
CA CYS A 237 -18.39 6.19 6.43
C CYS A 237 -19.40 6.46 7.57
N PRO A 238 -20.16 5.45 8.03
CA PRO A 238 -21.21 5.67 9.03
C PRO A 238 -20.65 6.15 10.37
N ALA A 239 -21.29 7.16 10.97
CA ALA A 239 -20.92 7.65 12.30
C ALA A 239 -21.09 6.56 13.38
N ALA A 240 -20.34 6.66 14.48
CA ALA A 240 -20.41 5.68 15.58
C ALA A 240 -21.85 5.44 16.07
N GLY A 241 -22.22 4.17 16.25
CA GLY A 241 -23.57 3.74 16.62
C GLY A 241 -24.55 3.58 15.45
N GLN A 242 -24.20 3.97 14.23
CA GLN A 242 -24.99 3.67 13.03
C GLN A 242 -24.75 2.23 12.54
N PRO A 243 -25.69 1.63 11.77
CA PRO A 243 -25.44 0.38 11.06
C PRO A 243 -24.18 0.47 10.20
N TYR A 244 -23.38 -0.60 10.20
CA TYR A 244 -22.07 -0.66 9.51
C TYR A 244 -21.02 0.37 9.99
N ALA A 245 -21.17 1.01 11.15
CA ALA A 245 -20.08 1.80 11.73
C ALA A 245 -18.96 0.90 12.27
N GLY A 246 -17.72 1.39 12.22
CA GLY A 246 -16.51 0.66 12.66
C GLY A 246 -15.85 -0.18 11.56
N GLN A 247 -16.16 0.10 10.29
CA GLN A 247 -15.41 -0.41 9.14
C GLN A 247 -13.98 0.16 9.13
N ASP A 248 -13.10 -0.45 8.34
CA ASP A 248 -11.72 -0.01 8.16
C ASP A 248 -11.63 1.49 7.82
N GLY A 249 -12.43 1.95 6.84
CA GLY A 249 -12.51 3.37 6.45
C GLY A 249 -13.11 4.33 7.48
N ASN A 250 -13.66 3.84 8.60
CA ASN A 250 -14.00 4.71 9.73
C ASN A 250 -12.75 5.19 10.48
N PHE A 251 -11.60 4.55 10.29
CA PHE A 251 -10.34 4.86 10.96
C PHE A 251 -9.39 5.59 10.00
N THR A 252 -8.61 6.53 10.56
CA THR A 252 -7.70 7.38 9.78
C THR A 252 -6.34 7.60 10.43
N ALA A 253 -6.09 6.97 11.58
CA ALA A 253 -4.79 6.93 12.23
C ALA A 253 -3.80 6.09 11.40
N ASN A 254 -2.51 6.31 11.60
CA ASN A 254 -1.42 5.49 11.03
C ASN A 254 -1.48 5.27 9.51
N LYS A 255 -2.11 6.17 8.74
CA LYS A 255 -2.12 6.10 7.27
C LYS A 255 -0.68 6.11 6.73
N PRO A 256 -0.26 5.09 5.94
CA PRO A 256 1.01 5.10 5.23
C PRO A 256 1.31 6.44 4.58
N THR A 257 2.46 6.99 4.92
CA THR A 257 3.03 8.17 4.28
C THR A 257 4.43 7.81 3.83
N TYR A 258 4.92 8.45 2.76
CA TYR A 258 6.15 8.02 2.11
C TYR A 258 7.00 9.22 1.67
N ALA A 259 8.19 9.36 2.27
CA ALA A 259 9.18 10.35 1.88
C ALA A 259 10.23 9.70 0.95
N LYS A 260 10.37 10.21 -0.26
CA LYS A 260 11.35 9.73 -1.26
C LYS A 260 12.66 10.50 -1.15
N ILE A 261 13.77 9.81 -0.89
CA ILE A 261 15.07 10.47 -0.65
C ILE A 261 16.20 9.62 -1.22
N GLY A 262 16.98 10.18 -2.16
CA GLY A 262 18.22 9.54 -2.65
C GLY A 262 18.06 8.12 -3.23
N GLY A 263 16.91 7.79 -3.81
CA GLY A 263 16.59 6.44 -4.29
C GLY A 263 16.03 5.49 -3.22
N THR A 264 15.67 6.01 -2.05
CA THR A 264 15.00 5.30 -0.95
C THR A 264 13.59 5.86 -0.69
N VAL A 265 12.79 5.08 0.03
CA VAL A 265 11.46 5.46 0.53
C VAL A 265 11.43 5.24 2.04
N TYR A 266 11.26 6.31 2.81
CA TYR A 266 11.01 6.24 4.24
C TYR A 266 9.50 6.27 4.52
N ASP A 267 9.04 5.36 5.38
CA ASP A 267 7.71 5.39 5.97
C ASP A 267 7.83 5.81 7.45
N PRO A 268 7.38 7.02 7.84
CA PRO A 268 7.47 7.49 9.21
C PRO A 268 6.49 6.77 10.14
N VAL A 269 5.50 6.04 9.62
CA VAL A 269 4.57 5.26 10.44
C VAL A 269 5.23 3.98 10.91
N SER A 270 5.80 3.16 10.01
CA SER A 270 6.55 1.96 10.41
C SER A 270 8.00 2.23 10.85
N GLY A 271 8.52 3.44 10.63
CA GLY A 271 9.93 3.76 10.85
C GLY A 271 10.90 3.02 9.93
N LEU A 272 10.40 2.28 8.94
CA LEU A 272 11.19 1.53 7.97
C LEU A 272 11.61 2.42 6.80
N MET A 273 12.80 2.12 6.26
CA MET A 273 13.26 2.71 5.01
C MET A 273 13.55 1.59 4.00
N TRP A 274 13.07 1.76 2.79
CA TRP A 274 13.10 0.80 1.71
C TRP A 274 13.90 1.37 0.53
N GLU A 275 14.41 0.50 -0.35
CA GLU A 275 14.74 0.94 -1.70
C GLU A 275 13.50 1.47 -2.42
N GLN A 276 13.66 2.53 -3.23
CA GLN A 276 12.56 3.03 -4.06
C GLN A 276 12.37 2.19 -5.31
N ALA A 277 13.47 1.75 -5.92
CA ALA A 277 13.46 0.94 -7.12
C ALA A 277 13.57 -0.55 -6.77
N PHE A 278 12.65 -1.36 -7.29
CA PHE A 278 12.78 -2.81 -7.23
C PHE A 278 13.98 -3.26 -8.08
N ALA A 279 14.78 -4.17 -7.56
CA ALA A 279 15.64 -4.95 -8.43
C ALA A 279 14.77 -5.93 -9.23
N ALA A 280 14.46 -5.56 -10.46
CA ALA A 280 13.88 -6.43 -11.46
C ALA A 280 14.95 -7.37 -12.01
N GLY A 281 15.06 -8.55 -11.40
CA GLY A 281 15.81 -9.68 -11.92
C GLY A 281 15.09 -10.98 -11.55
N PRO A 282 15.35 -12.09 -12.26
CA PRO A 282 14.99 -13.41 -11.76
C PRO A 282 15.94 -13.76 -10.61
N PHE A 283 15.64 -13.32 -9.38
CA PHE A 283 16.38 -13.76 -8.20
C PHE A 283 15.72 -14.99 -7.60
N THR A 284 16.52 -16.00 -7.28
CA THR A 284 16.18 -16.96 -6.22
C THR A 284 16.13 -16.25 -4.87
N ARG A 285 15.54 -16.88 -3.86
CA ARG A 285 15.41 -16.28 -2.51
C ARG A 285 16.78 -15.96 -1.87
N ASP A 286 17.77 -16.83 -2.08
CA ASP A 286 19.11 -16.64 -1.53
C ASP A 286 19.90 -15.54 -2.27
N GLU A 287 19.76 -15.43 -3.59
CA GLU A 287 20.34 -14.30 -4.35
C GLU A 287 19.65 -12.98 -3.98
N ALA A 288 18.32 -13.00 -3.76
CA ALA A 288 17.55 -11.83 -3.34
C ALA A 288 18.00 -11.32 -1.96
N LYS A 289 18.36 -12.23 -1.04
CA LYS A 289 19.01 -11.89 0.23
C LYS A 289 20.43 -11.37 0.00
N ALA A 290 21.25 -12.10 -0.75
CA ALA A 290 22.65 -11.74 -0.98
C ALA A 290 22.79 -10.35 -1.62
N ARG A 291 21.84 -9.92 -2.45
CA ARG A 291 21.77 -8.55 -2.98
C ARG A 291 21.63 -7.50 -1.88
N CYS A 292 20.83 -7.73 -0.85
CA CYS A 292 20.72 -6.81 0.28
C CYS A 292 22.02 -6.74 1.09
N ASP A 293 22.72 -7.88 1.23
CA ASP A 293 24.05 -7.90 1.85
C ASP A 293 25.10 -7.17 0.98
N GLU A 294 24.95 -7.18 -0.35
CA GLU A 294 25.82 -6.46 -1.32
C GLU A 294 25.68 -4.94 -1.24
N LEU A 295 24.46 -4.41 -1.04
CA LEU A 295 24.20 -2.96 -0.88
C LEU A 295 25.00 -2.34 0.27
N ASN A 296 25.45 -3.14 1.23
CA ASN A 296 26.23 -2.70 2.38
C ASN A 296 27.73 -2.57 2.10
N LYS A 297 28.24 -3.15 1.00
CA LYS A 297 29.67 -3.08 0.62
C LYS A 297 30.06 -1.74 0.00
N ALA A 298 29.11 -1.10 -0.69
CA ALA A 298 29.24 0.25 -1.24
C ALA A 298 28.01 1.06 -0.79
N PRO A 299 28.10 1.85 0.30
CA PRO A 299 26.94 2.32 1.06
C PRO A 299 25.81 2.95 0.24
N PHE A 300 24.78 2.15 -0.10
CA PHE A 300 23.67 2.60 -0.92
C PHE A 300 22.83 3.66 -0.17
N ALA A 301 22.58 4.79 -0.85
CA ALA A 301 22.00 6.00 -0.27
C ALA A 301 22.71 6.53 1.00
N GLY A 302 23.98 6.15 1.21
CA GLY A 302 24.75 6.49 2.40
C GLY A 302 24.52 5.57 3.61
N TYR A 303 23.93 4.39 3.40
CA TYR A 303 23.63 3.40 4.44
C TYR A 303 24.31 2.05 4.17
N SER A 304 24.56 1.29 5.24
CA SER A 304 25.25 -0.01 5.19
C SER A 304 24.66 -1.04 6.17
N ASP A 305 23.39 -0.86 6.50
CA ASP A 305 22.53 -1.66 7.38
C ASP A 305 21.28 -2.20 6.64
N TRP A 306 21.37 -2.27 5.30
CA TRP A 306 20.34 -2.88 4.46
C TRP A 306 20.22 -4.38 4.74
N ARG A 307 18.99 -4.86 4.78
CA ARG A 307 18.66 -6.24 5.14
C ARG A 307 17.48 -6.76 4.32
N PHE A 308 17.40 -8.08 4.30
CA PHE A 308 16.33 -8.82 3.64
C PHE A 308 15.06 -8.76 4.51
N PRO A 309 13.90 -8.29 3.98
CA PRO A 309 12.72 -8.00 4.78
C PRO A 309 12.07 -9.26 5.35
N THR A 310 11.52 -9.17 6.55
CA THR A 310 10.62 -10.18 7.10
C THR A 310 9.24 -10.13 6.42
N PRO A 311 8.44 -11.21 6.49
CA PRO A 311 7.04 -11.18 6.04
C PRO A 311 6.22 -10.03 6.68
N PHE A 312 6.46 -9.76 7.96
CA PHE A 312 5.75 -8.71 8.71
C PHE A 312 6.15 -7.29 8.29
N GLU A 313 7.39 -7.08 7.87
CA GLU A 313 7.84 -5.81 7.29
C GLU A 313 7.29 -5.64 5.88
N ALA A 314 7.27 -6.70 5.08
CA ALA A 314 6.65 -6.66 3.75
C ALA A 314 5.14 -6.30 3.83
N LEU A 315 4.44 -6.63 4.92
CA LEU A 315 3.05 -6.22 5.17
C LEU A 315 2.87 -4.69 5.36
N THR A 316 3.88 -3.96 5.84
CA THR A 316 3.69 -2.53 6.15
C THR A 316 3.40 -1.71 4.89
N LEU A 317 4.06 -2.07 3.79
CA LEU A 317 3.98 -1.40 2.49
C LEU A 317 2.61 -1.45 1.80
N VAL A 318 1.73 -2.34 2.27
CA VAL A 318 0.60 -2.89 1.52
C VAL A 318 -0.59 -1.93 1.50
N ASP A 319 -1.32 -1.92 0.39
CA ASP A 319 -2.59 -1.20 0.26
C ASP A 319 -3.60 -2.06 -0.53
N SER A 320 -4.61 -2.62 0.15
CA SER A 320 -5.66 -3.45 -0.49
C SER A 320 -6.74 -2.64 -1.20
N SER A 321 -6.74 -1.31 -1.06
CA SER A 321 -7.61 -0.45 -1.88
C SER A 321 -7.14 -0.38 -3.34
N ARG A 322 -5.90 -0.84 -3.62
CA ARG A 322 -5.24 -0.72 -4.93
C ARG A 322 -5.23 -2.03 -5.72
N ASN A 323 -5.51 -1.91 -7.01
CA ASN A 323 -5.36 -2.96 -8.02
C ASN A 323 -3.91 -3.49 -8.14
N LEU A 324 -2.94 -2.65 -7.80
CA LEU A 324 -1.52 -2.99 -7.67
C LEU A 324 -1.14 -2.72 -6.23
N GLY A 325 -0.82 -3.76 -5.45
CA GLY A 325 -0.74 -3.68 -3.98
C GLY A 325 0.34 -2.77 -3.40
N LEU A 326 1.17 -2.15 -4.25
CA LEU A 326 2.17 -1.14 -3.90
C LEU A 326 1.99 0.08 -4.81
N SER A 327 2.19 1.28 -4.26
CA SER A 327 1.94 2.52 -4.99
C SER A 327 3.02 2.78 -6.06
N PRO A 328 2.69 2.80 -7.37
CA PRO A 328 3.64 3.11 -8.44
C PRO A 328 4.05 4.59 -8.45
N ALA A 329 3.32 5.43 -7.71
CA ALA A 329 3.72 6.81 -7.44
C ALA A 329 4.84 6.89 -6.39
N VAL A 330 5.08 5.84 -5.60
CA VAL A 330 6.10 5.77 -4.55
C VAL A 330 7.29 4.92 -5.03
N PHE A 331 7.03 3.65 -5.35
CA PHE A 331 8.02 2.67 -5.78
C PHE A 331 8.04 2.50 -7.30
N SER A 332 9.20 2.15 -7.87
CA SER A 332 9.42 2.07 -9.32
C SER A 332 10.07 0.76 -9.76
N GLY A 333 9.79 0.30 -10.99
CA GLY A 333 10.42 -0.92 -11.54
C GLY A 333 9.75 -2.25 -11.16
N GLN A 334 8.64 -2.20 -10.39
CA GLN A 334 7.80 -3.36 -10.12
C GLN A 334 7.36 -4.02 -11.44
N GLN A 335 7.59 -5.32 -11.57
CA GLN A 335 7.12 -6.09 -12.73
C GLN A 335 5.73 -6.69 -12.46
N GLN A 336 4.86 -6.70 -13.47
CA GLN A 336 3.55 -7.34 -13.34
C GLN A 336 3.71 -8.83 -13.00
N ASN A 337 2.81 -9.35 -12.18
CA ASN A 337 2.80 -10.75 -11.72
C ASN A 337 4.05 -11.25 -10.95
N THR A 338 4.92 -10.33 -10.52
CA THR A 338 6.05 -10.63 -9.63
C THR A 338 5.75 -10.21 -8.18
N GLY A 339 6.64 -10.56 -7.25
CA GLY A 339 6.51 -10.20 -5.85
C GLY A 339 7.85 -10.11 -5.14
N ILE A 340 7.83 -9.65 -3.90
CA ILE A 340 9.03 -9.39 -3.09
C ILE A 340 9.39 -10.65 -2.30
N TRP A 341 10.61 -11.16 -2.48
CA TRP A 341 11.14 -12.22 -1.62
C TRP A 341 11.31 -11.75 -0.17
N THR A 342 10.97 -12.61 0.80
CA THR A 342 11.09 -12.32 2.25
C THR A 342 11.92 -13.37 2.99
N SER A 343 12.37 -13.04 4.19
CA SER A 343 13.15 -13.93 5.06
C SER A 343 12.34 -15.11 5.62
N GLY A 344 11.02 -15.12 5.49
CA GLY A 344 10.19 -16.24 5.94
C GLY A 344 10.29 -17.50 5.07
N VAL A 345 10.00 -18.65 5.68
CA VAL A 345 9.90 -19.98 5.03
C VAL A 345 8.69 -20.70 5.60
N GLU A 346 7.92 -21.38 4.75
CA GLU A 346 6.71 -22.08 5.14
C GLU A 346 7.00 -23.37 5.94
N PRO A 347 6.37 -23.57 7.11
CA PRO A 347 6.51 -24.78 7.92
C PRO A 347 6.18 -26.05 7.15
N GLY A 348 6.96 -27.11 7.36
CA GLY A 348 6.75 -28.43 6.76
C GLY A 348 7.02 -28.54 5.26
N LEU A 349 6.83 -27.46 4.48
CA LEU A 349 7.02 -27.46 3.02
C LEU A 349 8.36 -26.88 2.56
N GLY A 350 9.03 -26.06 3.38
CA GLY A 350 10.34 -25.48 3.02
C GLY A 350 10.30 -24.48 1.85
N LEU A 351 9.11 -24.06 1.45
CA LEU A 351 8.87 -23.05 0.41
C LEU A 351 9.19 -21.67 0.98
N GLY A 352 9.83 -20.80 0.20
CA GLY A 352 10.14 -19.43 0.65
C GLY A 352 8.88 -18.56 0.61
N TYR A 353 8.71 -17.66 1.57
CA TYR A 353 7.62 -16.69 1.54
C TYR A 353 7.96 -15.48 0.67
N MET A 354 7.01 -15.05 -0.16
CA MET A 354 7.08 -13.84 -0.97
C MET A 354 5.78 -13.04 -0.88
N LEU A 355 5.87 -11.72 -0.96
CA LEU A 355 4.73 -10.82 -1.07
C LEU A 355 4.25 -10.80 -2.54
N GLY A 356 3.22 -11.57 -2.88
CA GLY A 356 2.68 -11.68 -4.24
C GLY A 356 1.72 -10.54 -4.59
N LEU A 357 1.85 -9.98 -5.80
CA LEU A 357 1.14 -8.77 -6.26
C LEU A 357 0.31 -9.03 -7.53
N ASN A 358 -0.39 -10.17 -7.59
CA ASN A 358 -1.10 -10.63 -8.79
C ASN A 358 -2.62 -10.60 -8.55
N TRP A 359 -3.39 -10.14 -9.54
CA TRP A 359 -4.86 -10.15 -9.52
C TRP A 359 -5.50 -9.39 -8.34
N ASN A 360 -4.95 -8.22 -8.02
CA ASN A 360 -5.58 -7.21 -7.15
C ASN A 360 -5.75 -7.59 -5.67
N VAL A 361 -5.32 -8.79 -5.27
CA VAL A 361 -5.24 -9.21 -3.86
C VAL A 361 -3.78 -9.50 -3.55
N MET A 362 -3.23 -8.77 -2.57
CA MET A 362 -1.90 -9.04 -2.07
C MET A 362 -1.96 -10.20 -1.07
N ILE A 363 -1.12 -11.21 -1.30
CA ILE A 363 -1.10 -12.47 -0.54
C ILE A 363 0.35 -12.82 -0.25
N LEU A 364 0.67 -13.24 0.98
CA LEU A 364 1.97 -13.87 1.26
C LEU A 364 1.95 -15.27 0.63
N ARG A 365 2.54 -15.41 -0.55
CA ARG A 365 2.63 -16.68 -1.27
C ARG A 365 3.84 -17.43 -0.78
N SER A 366 3.80 -18.75 -0.84
CA SER A 366 5.00 -19.57 -0.75
C SER A 366 5.26 -20.27 -2.08
N ILE A 367 6.51 -20.23 -2.54
CA ILE A 367 6.95 -20.92 -3.77
C ILE A 367 8.35 -21.52 -3.56
N THR A 368 8.79 -22.33 -4.51
CA THR A 368 10.13 -22.94 -4.48
C THR A 368 11.19 -21.84 -4.36
N GLN A 369 12.16 -21.99 -3.45
CA GLN A 369 13.14 -20.93 -3.17
C GLN A 369 14.05 -20.60 -4.37
N SER A 370 14.15 -21.51 -5.36
CA SER A 370 14.83 -21.31 -6.63
C SER A 370 13.97 -20.68 -7.74
N SER A 371 12.70 -20.36 -7.47
CA SER A 371 11.84 -19.66 -8.42
C SER A 371 12.24 -18.18 -8.55
N PRO A 372 12.08 -17.57 -9.74
CA PRO A 372 12.44 -16.17 -9.95
C PRO A 372 11.40 -15.23 -9.35
N ALA A 373 11.85 -14.31 -8.48
CA ALA A 373 11.06 -13.16 -8.02
C ALA A 373 11.95 -11.94 -7.74
N SER A 374 11.36 -10.83 -7.32
CA SER A 374 12.07 -9.57 -7.09
C SER A 374 12.72 -9.51 -5.70
N SER A 375 13.80 -8.74 -5.61
CA SER A 375 14.40 -8.34 -4.34
C SER A 375 14.06 -6.87 -4.06
N LEU A 376 13.69 -6.59 -2.82
CA LEU A 376 13.55 -5.23 -2.26
C LEU A 376 14.13 -5.27 -0.85
N CYS A 377 15.08 -4.39 -0.56
CA CYS A 377 15.78 -4.36 0.72
C CYS A 377 15.20 -3.28 1.63
N VAL A 378 15.25 -3.54 2.93
CA VAL A 378 14.74 -2.68 3.99
C VAL A 378 15.86 -2.35 4.98
N ARG A 379 15.73 -1.25 5.71
CA ARG A 379 16.57 -0.86 6.85
C ARG A 379 15.73 -0.14 7.90
N GLY A 380 16.34 0.21 9.04
CA GLY A 380 15.60 0.60 10.24
C GLY A 380 15.00 -0.62 10.94
N SER A 381 14.11 -0.39 11.92
CA SER A 381 13.46 -1.46 12.67
C SER A 381 12.02 -1.08 12.99
N LEU A 382 11.08 -2.00 12.71
CA LEU A 382 9.83 -2.04 13.47
C LEU A 382 10.16 -2.24 14.96
N VAL A 383 9.28 -1.79 15.86
CA VAL A 383 9.50 -1.93 17.31
C VAL A 383 9.79 -3.38 17.64
N ASN A 384 10.98 -3.64 18.20
CA ASN A 384 11.33 -4.93 18.77
C ASN A 384 10.42 -5.20 19.97
N GLY A 385 9.39 -5.99 19.72
CA GLY A 385 8.34 -6.29 20.67
C GLY A 385 7.72 -7.65 20.40
N GLY A 386 6.76 -7.99 21.23
CA GLY A 386 5.93 -9.17 21.07
C GLY A 386 4.65 -9.05 21.87
N PHE A 387 3.98 -10.19 21.97
CA PHE A 387 2.74 -10.34 22.72
C PHE A 387 2.99 -10.55 24.20
N THR A 388 2.25 -9.83 25.04
CA THR A 388 2.20 -10.05 26.48
C THR A 388 0.76 -10.21 26.93
N VAL A 389 0.48 -11.19 27.81
CA VAL A 389 -0.85 -11.33 28.41
C VAL A 389 -0.96 -10.33 29.54
N ALA A 390 -1.99 -9.48 29.52
CA ALA A 390 -2.27 -8.52 30.59
C ALA A 390 -2.56 -9.25 31.92
N ALA A 391 -2.35 -8.57 33.06
CA ALA A 391 -2.50 -9.16 34.38
C ALA A 391 -3.91 -9.74 34.68
N SER A 392 -4.95 -9.29 33.97
CA SER A 392 -6.31 -9.84 34.03
C SER A 392 -6.47 -11.21 33.37
N GLY A 393 -5.54 -11.61 32.49
CA GLY A 393 -5.65 -12.80 31.66
C GLY A 393 -6.59 -12.66 30.44
N ASN A 394 -7.27 -11.52 30.27
CA ASN A 394 -8.35 -11.31 29.29
C ASN A 394 -7.91 -10.57 28.01
N VAL A 395 -6.76 -9.91 28.04
CA VAL A 395 -6.23 -9.08 26.94
C VAL A 395 -4.81 -9.52 26.59
N VAL A 396 -4.48 -9.55 25.30
CA VAL A 396 -3.09 -9.63 24.81
C VAL A 396 -2.66 -8.26 24.31
N VAL A 397 -1.56 -7.73 24.82
CA VAL A 397 -0.96 -6.48 24.36
C VAL A 397 0.16 -6.82 23.37
N ASP A 398 0.07 -6.29 22.15
CA ASP A 398 1.12 -6.37 21.14
C ASP A 398 1.95 -5.10 21.14
N SER A 399 3.20 -5.21 21.61
CA SER A 399 4.13 -4.08 21.68
C SER A 399 4.73 -3.68 20.33
N ARG A 400 4.53 -4.47 19.26
CA ARG A 400 4.99 -4.13 17.90
C ARG A 400 4.02 -3.19 17.17
N THR A 401 2.74 -3.25 17.54
CA THR A 401 1.63 -2.58 16.85
C THR A 401 0.86 -1.61 17.75
N SER A 402 1.16 -1.58 19.06
CA SER A 402 0.41 -0.86 20.10
C SER A 402 -1.05 -1.33 20.27
N LEU A 403 -1.40 -2.47 19.67
CA LEU A 403 -2.75 -3.04 19.71
C LEU A 403 -3.00 -3.86 20.98
N LYS A 404 -4.24 -3.79 21.47
CA LYS A 404 -4.77 -4.60 22.58
C LYS A 404 -5.86 -5.52 22.07
N TRP A 405 -5.56 -6.80 22.04
CA TRP A 405 -6.41 -7.85 21.50
C TRP A 405 -7.28 -8.51 22.57
N GLN A 406 -8.54 -8.76 22.24
CA GLN A 406 -9.39 -9.70 22.97
C GLN A 406 -8.69 -11.07 23.02
N ARG A 407 -8.45 -11.65 24.21
CA ARG A 407 -7.67 -12.90 24.35
C ARG A 407 -8.50 -14.17 24.12
N ALA A 408 -9.68 -14.27 24.72
CA ALA A 408 -10.64 -15.32 24.38
C ALA A 408 -11.28 -15.03 23.01
N MET A 409 -11.67 -16.07 22.26
CA MET A 409 -12.51 -15.87 21.07
C MET A 409 -13.86 -15.24 21.41
N ALA A 410 -14.48 -14.55 20.45
CA ALA A 410 -15.90 -14.23 20.55
C ALA A 410 -16.72 -15.54 20.57
N PRO A 411 -17.86 -15.58 21.29
CA PRO A 411 -18.55 -16.85 21.62
C PRO A 411 -19.33 -17.50 20.47
N SER A 412 -19.36 -16.88 19.27
CA SER A 412 -20.13 -17.33 18.11
C SER A 412 -19.42 -16.94 16.80
N THR A 413 -19.96 -17.39 15.67
CA THR A 413 -19.78 -16.72 14.38
C THR A 413 -20.81 -15.60 14.22
N TYR A 414 -20.50 -14.63 13.35
CA TYR A 414 -21.31 -13.42 13.14
C TYR A 414 -21.34 -13.04 11.66
N THR A 415 -22.44 -12.47 11.18
CA THR A 415 -22.43 -11.73 9.90
C THR A 415 -21.56 -10.49 10.03
N TRP A 416 -21.12 -9.92 8.91
CA TRP A 416 -20.16 -8.81 8.96
C TRP A 416 -20.69 -7.58 9.72
N ALA A 417 -21.95 -7.20 9.47
CA ALA A 417 -22.61 -6.13 10.22
C ALA A 417 -22.76 -6.44 11.72
N GLN A 418 -23.00 -7.71 12.09
CA GLN A 418 -23.04 -8.14 13.49
C GLN A 418 -21.65 -8.12 14.13
N ALA A 419 -20.60 -8.45 13.39
CA ALA A 419 -19.22 -8.44 13.87
C ALA A 419 -18.74 -7.02 14.21
N LEU A 420 -19.02 -6.06 13.33
CA LEU A 420 -18.78 -4.62 13.56
C LEU A 420 -19.50 -4.13 14.83
N ALA A 421 -20.79 -4.47 14.97
CA ALA A 421 -21.59 -4.11 16.15
C ALA A 421 -21.12 -4.81 17.44
N TYR A 422 -20.74 -6.09 17.37
CA TYR A 422 -20.23 -6.85 18.52
C TYR A 422 -18.95 -6.22 19.06
N CYS A 423 -17.96 -5.97 18.20
CA CYS A 423 -16.69 -5.43 18.66
C CYS A 423 -16.80 -3.98 19.16
N SER A 424 -17.61 -3.13 18.51
CA SER A 424 -17.83 -1.75 18.98
C SER A 424 -18.60 -1.66 20.31
N GLY A 425 -19.44 -2.66 20.62
CA GLY A 425 -20.09 -2.82 21.92
C GLY A 425 -19.25 -3.54 22.98
N LEU A 426 -18.07 -4.07 22.64
CA LEU A 426 -17.26 -4.87 23.56
C LEU A 426 -16.48 -3.99 24.54
N ALA A 427 -16.56 -4.35 25.83
CA ALA A 427 -15.67 -3.85 26.87
C ALA A 427 -15.01 -5.02 27.60
N ILE A 428 -13.70 -4.95 27.80
CA ILE A 428 -12.90 -5.95 28.52
C ILE A 428 -12.23 -5.26 29.70
N ASP A 429 -12.32 -5.84 30.89
CA ASP A 429 -11.79 -5.27 32.14
C ASP A 429 -12.26 -3.82 32.41
N GLY A 430 -13.45 -3.47 31.93
CA GLY A 430 -14.04 -2.12 32.02
C GLY A 430 -13.59 -1.13 30.93
N ALA A 431 -12.64 -1.50 30.06
CA ALA A 431 -12.20 -0.69 28.94
C ALA A 431 -12.99 -1.04 27.66
N GLY A 432 -13.68 -0.03 27.10
CA GLY A 432 -14.29 -0.11 25.77
C GLY A 432 -13.34 0.34 24.65
N GLY A 433 -13.89 0.74 23.49
CA GLY A 433 -13.11 1.20 22.34
C GLY A 433 -12.53 0.05 21.50
N TYR A 434 -13.09 -1.15 21.64
CA TYR A 434 -12.81 -2.27 20.74
C TYR A 434 -13.48 -2.05 19.38
N ARG A 435 -12.88 -2.64 18.34
CA ARG A 435 -13.35 -2.67 16.95
C ARG A 435 -13.04 -4.03 16.34
N LEU A 436 -13.66 -4.31 15.20
CA LEU A 436 -13.24 -5.42 14.35
C LEU A 436 -11.91 -4.99 13.68
N PRO A 437 -10.87 -5.83 13.65
CA PRO A 437 -9.55 -5.47 13.16
C PRO A 437 -9.56 -5.29 11.64
N SER A 438 -8.74 -4.38 11.11
CA SER A 438 -8.43 -4.37 9.67
C SER A 438 -7.71 -5.64 9.26
N TYR A 439 -7.61 -5.93 7.96
CA TYR A 439 -6.91 -7.13 7.51
C TYR A 439 -5.43 -7.12 7.91
N LYS A 440 -4.77 -5.95 7.93
CA LYS A 440 -3.37 -5.83 8.39
C LYS A 440 -3.24 -6.14 9.87
N GLU A 441 -4.16 -5.60 10.68
CA GLU A 441 -4.19 -5.85 12.12
C GLU A 441 -4.38 -7.34 12.39
N LEU A 442 -5.35 -7.99 11.74
CA LEU A 442 -5.60 -9.43 11.93
C LEU A 442 -4.46 -10.31 11.40
N TRP A 443 -3.79 -9.89 10.32
CA TRP A 443 -2.58 -10.55 9.84
C TRP A 443 -1.42 -10.42 10.84
N SER A 444 -1.34 -9.32 11.61
CA SER A 444 -0.24 -9.11 12.59
C SER A 444 -0.16 -10.17 13.71
N ILE A 445 -1.25 -10.90 13.98
CA ILE A 445 -1.27 -12.00 14.96
C ILE A 445 -0.98 -13.38 14.35
N VAL A 446 -0.77 -13.45 13.03
CA VAL A 446 -0.41 -14.68 12.33
C VAL A 446 1.05 -14.98 12.58
N ASP A 447 1.31 -16.22 13.00
CA ASP A 447 2.65 -16.76 13.14
C ASP A 447 3.01 -17.52 11.86
N THR A 448 3.84 -16.90 11.02
CA THR A 448 4.28 -17.50 9.76
C THR A 448 5.10 -18.78 9.95
N THR A 449 5.47 -19.15 11.19
CA THR A 449 6.18 -20.39 11.53
C THR A 449 5.25 -21.51 12.02
N LYS A 450 3.93 -21.29 12.04
CA LYS A 450 2.91 -22.26 12.45
C LYS A 450 1.90 -22.59 11.35
N ALA A 451 1.13 -23.65 11.57
CA ALA A 451 -0.03 -24.04 10.77
C ALA A 451 -1.06 -24.76 11.67
N SER A 452 -2.33 -24.69 11.28
CA SER A 452 -3.50 -25.37 11.87
C SER A 452 -3.69 -25.23 13.39
N PRO A 453 -3.83 -23.99 13.93
CA PRO A 453 -3.81 -22.71 13.23
C PRO A 453 -2.42 -22.05 13.23
N ALA A 454 -2.16 -21.20 12.25
CA ALA A 454 -1.01 -20.31 12.15
C ALA A 454 -1.11 -19.09 13.09
N VAL A 455 -1.52 -19.31 14.34
CA VAL A 455 -1.64 -18.30 15.40
C VAL A 455 -1.14 -18.95 16.69
N ASP A 456 -0.46 -18.20 17.56
CA ASP A 456 -0.06 -18.74 18.85
C ASP A 456 -1.29 -18.99 19.76
N THR A 457 -1.65 -20.26 19.94
CA THR A 457 -2.84 -20.66 20.70
C THR A 457 -2.67 -20.59 22.23
N ALA A 458 -1.45 -20.43 22.75
CA ALA A 458 -1.23 -20.17 24.17
C ALA A 458 -1.51 -18.69 24.51
N LEU A 459 -1.11 -17.79 23.62
CA LEU A 459 -1.45 -16.37 23.67
C LEU A 459 -2.92 -16.13 23.32
N PHE A 460 -3.41 -16.73 22.22
CA PHE A 460 -4.73 -16.54 21.63
C PHE A 460 -5.57 -17.84 21.64
N PRO A 461 -6.03 -18.30 22.83
CA PRO A 461 -6.76 -19.55 22.96
C PRO A 461 -8.07 -19.56 22.17
N GLY A 462 -8.45 -20.75 21.72
CA GLY A 462 -9.68 -21.01 20.98
C GLY A 462 -9.69 -20.52 19.52
N THR A 463 -8.59 -19.96 19.01
CA THR A 463 -8.50 -19.54 17.60
C THR A 463 -8.76 -20.75 16.68
N PRO A 464 -9.78 -20.71 15.81
CA PRO A 464 -10.10 -21.83 14.93
C PRO A 464 -9.13 -21.91 13.75
N THR A 465 -8.98 -23.10 13.19
CA THR A 465 -8.42 -23.29 11.84
C THR A 465 -9.49 -22.90 10.83
N GLY A 466 -9.26 -21.84 10.05
CA GLY A 466 -10.20 -21.38 9.02
C GLY A 466 -10.11 -19.89 8.77
N SER A 467 -11.20 -19.26 8.32
CA SER A 467 -11.26 -17.82 8.03
C SER A 467 -11.88 -17.01 9.18
N MET A 468 -11.41 -15.78 9.39
CA MET A 468 -11.93 -14.83 10.40
C MET A 468 -12.23 -13.46 9.78
N TRP A 469 -13.30 -12.78 10.22
CA TRP A 469 -13.67 -11.46 9.67
C TRP A 469 -12.65 -10.36 10.00
N THR A 470 -12.45 -9.48 9.02
CA THR A 470 -11.82 -8.16 9.18
C THR A 470 -12.87 -7.05 9.04
N SER A 471 -12.56 -5.81 9.42
CA SER A 471 -13.37 -4.62 9.16
C SER A 471 -13.28 -4.07 7.74
N SER A 472 -12.49 -4.70 6.87
CA SER A 472 -12.11 -4.19 5.55
C SER A 472 -13.12 -4.60 4.46
N PRO A 473 -13.83 -3.65 3.83
CA PRO A 473 -14.71 -3.94 2.69
C PRO A 473 -13.90 -4.23 1.42
N VAL A 474 -14.54 -4.88 0.43
CA VAL A 474 -13.91 -5.21 -0.85
C VAL A 474 -14.11 -4.08 -1.87
N THR A 475 -13.02 -3.55 -2.40
CA THR A 475 -13.03 -2.54 -3.48
C THR A 475 -13.82 -3.04 -4.69
N GLY A 476 -14.71 -2.21 -5.23
CA GLY A 476 -15.55 -2.55 -6.39
C GLY A 476 -16.73 -3.50 -6.11
N ASN A 477 -16.81 -4.15 -4.94
CA ASN A 477 -17.97 -4.97 -4.56
C ASN A 477 -18.53 -4.62 -3.16
N PRO A 478 -19.58 -3.77 -3.07
CA PRO A 478 -20.08 -3.26 -1.80
C PRO A 478 -20.80 -4.32 -0.94
N ASN A 479 -21.13 -5.50 -1.48
CA ASN A 479 -21.77 -6.59 -0.70
C ASN A 479 -20.78 -7.59 -0.10
N LYS A 480 -19.47 -7.38 -0.30
CA LYS A 480 -18.40 -8.23 0.23
C LYS A 480 -17.50 -7.51 1.25
N ALA A 481 -16.85 -8.31 2.08
CA ALA A 481 -15.80 -7.90 3.00
C ALA A 481 -14.69 -8.97 3.05
N GLN A 482 -13.52 -8.61 3.57
CA GLN A 482 -12.36 -9.49 3.60
C GLN A 482 -12.31 -10.34 4.87
N VAL A 483 -11.95 -11.61 4.70
CA VAL A 483 -11.54 -12.52 5.78
C VAL A 483 -10.06 -12.84 5.68
N VAL A 484 -9.41 -13.07 6.82
CA VAL A 484 -8.05 -13.62 6.91
C VAL A 484 -8.14 -15.10 7.26
N GLU A 485 -7.44 -15.95 6.50
CA GLU A 485 -7.25 -17.36 6.83
C GLU A 485 -6.18 -17.55 7.91
N THR A 486 -6.42 -18.47 8.84
CA THR A 486 -5.52 -18.85 9.93
C THR A 486 -5.03 -20.30 9.82
N GLU A 487 -5.30 -21.00 8.72
CA GLU A 487 -4.88 -22.39 8.52
C GLU A 487 -3.36 -22.53 8.34
N ASN A 488 -2.71 -21.57 7.69
CA ASN A 488 -1.28 -21.64 7.37
C ASN A 488 -0.64 -20.24 7.44
N GLY A 489 0.68 -20.20 7.56
CA GLY A 489 1.45 -18.96 7.75
C GLY A 489 1.39 -17.94 6.59
N ARG A 490 0.64 -18.21 5.51
CA ARG A 490 0.38 -17.24 4.42
C ARG A 490 -0.62 -16.16 4.83
N ALA A 491 -1.56 -16.54 5.70
CA ALA A 491 -2.73 -15.75 6.04
C ALA A 491 -3.40 -15.11 4.81
N ASN A 492 -3.90 -15.99 3.95
CA ASN A 492 -4.58 -15.63 2.71
C ASN A 492 -5.77 -14.71 2.98
N LEU A 493 -5.96 -13.72 2.10
CA LEU A 493 -7.12 -12.83 2.10
C LEU A 493 -8.17 -13.35 1.12
N PHE A 494 -9.42 -13.45 1.57
CA PHE A 494 -10.54 -13.87 0.72
C PHE A 494 -11.74 -12.93 0.82
N ASP A 495 -12.44 -12.75 -0.29
CA ASP A 495 -13.60 -11.88 -0.41
C ASP A 495 -14.91 -12.65 -0.18
N GLN A 496 -15.56 -12.43 0.95
CA GLN A 496 -16.77 -13.13 1.37
C GLN A 496 -18.01 -12.22 1.36
N LEU A 497 -19.18 -12.78 1.08
CA LEU A 497 -20.46 -12.07 1.20
C LEU A 497 -20.67 -11.64 2.65
N GLN A 498 -21.04 -10.38 2.88
CA GLN A 498 -21.25 -9.84 4.24
C GLN A 498 -22.36 -10.55 5.04
N THR A 499 -23.21 -11.32 4.37
CA THR A 499 -24.25 -12.17 4.95
C THR A 499 -23.76 -13.54 5.44
N ALA A 500 -22.56 -13.97 5.03
CA ALA A 500 -21.92 -15.17 5.57
C ALA A 500 -21.51 -14.95 7.04
N SER A 501 -21.33 -16.03 7.81
CA SER A 501 -20.99 -15.93 9.23
C SER A 501 -19.63 -16.55 9.54
N PHE A 502 -18.71 -15.74 10.08
CA PHE A 502 -17.35 -16.17 10.44
C PHE A 502 -17.01 -15.84 11.91
N PRO A 503 -16.03 -16.54 12.53
CA PRO A 503 -15.46 -16.19 13.83
C PRO A 503 -14.74 -14.84 13.81
N ILE A 504 -14.67 -14.18 14.97
CA ILE A 504 -14.08 -12.83 15.12
C ILE A 504 -13.23 -12.69 16.39
N ARG A 505 -12.18 -11.85 16.30
CA ARG A 505 -11.42 -11.34 17.44
C ARG A 505 -11.45 -9.82 17.38
N CYS A 506 -11.76 -9.15 18.48
CA CYS A 506 -11.76 -7.69 18.52
C CYS A 506 -10.42 -7.12 18.98
N VAL A 507 -10.11 -5.89 18.54
CA VAL A 507 -8.87 -5.15 18.86
C VAL A 507 -9.19 -3.73 19.32
N SER A 508 -8.33 -3.11 20.12
CA SER A 508 -8.39 -1.70 20.54
C SER A 508 -6.98 -1.09 20.57
N GLY A 509 -6.88 0.24 20.64
CA GLY A 509 -5.59 0.95 20.47
C GLY A 509 -5.11 0.94 19.01
N GLY A 510 -3.81 1.10 18.81
CA GLY A 510 -3.18 1.41 17.51
C GLY A 510 -2.92 2.91 17.35
#